data_AF-A0A3C0S185-F1
#
_entry.id   AF-A0A3C0S185-F1
#
_cell.length_a   1.000
_cell.length_b   1.000
_cell.length_c   1.000
_cell.angle_alpha   90.00
_cell.angle_beta   90.00
_cell.angle_gamma   90.00
#
_symmetry.space_group_name_H-M   'P 1'
#
loop_
_entity.id
_entity.type
_entity.pdbx_description
1 polymer ?
#
loop_
_entity_poly.entity_id
_entity_poly.type
_entity_poly.pdbx_seq_one_letter_code
_entity_poly.pdbx_strand_id
1 'polypeptide(L)'
;MSSHNESILREPLMTGKDITYAKITDDILLPVENKPNKAWWIGFTVAVLGALLWVVSVSYTFWTGIGAWGLNKTVGWAWDITDFVWWVGIGHAGTLISAVLLIFRQNWRNSINRSAEAMTIFAV
;
A
#
# COMPACT_ATOMS: atom_id res chain seq x y z
N MET A 1 -17.02 -37.26 -11.93
CA MET A 1 -17.25 -35.82 -12.25
C MET A 1 -17.77 -35.17 -10.99
N SER A 2 -16.95 -34.46 -10.20
CA SER A 2 -17.46 -33.73 -9.04
C SER A 2 -18.31 -32.57 -9.54
N SER A 3 -19.60 -32.53 -9.17
CA SER A 3 -20.44 -31.38 -9.48
C SER A 3 -19.89 -30.15 -8.78
N HIS A 4 -19.60 -29.11 -9.55
CA HIS A 4 -19.15 -27.83 -9.02
C HIS A 4 -20.36 -27.14 -8.37
N ASN A 5 -20.49 -27.26 -7.05
CA ASN A 5 -21.64 -26.74 -6.30
C ASN A 5 -21.35 -25.31 -5.80
N GLU A 6 -21.47 -24.32 -6.70
CA GLU A 6 -21.46 -22.90 -6.32
C GLU A 6 -22.89 -22.38 -6.17
N SER A 7 -23.10 -21.41 -5.27
CA SER A 7 -24.42 -20.80 -5.09
C SER A 7 -24.75 -19.83 -6.23
N ILE A 8 -25.99 -19.89 -6.72
CA ILE A 8 -26.50 -18.99 -7.78
C ILE A 8 -26.52 -17.50 -7.37
N LEU A 9 -26.40 -17.21 -6.08
CA LEU A 9 -26.42 -15.86 -5.53
C LEU A 9 -25.05 -15.15 -5.65
N ARG A 10 -23.96 -15.89 -5.91
CA ARG A 10 -22.63 -15.29 -6.00
C ARG A 10 -22.41 -14.70 -7.39
N GLU A 11 -22.16 -13.40 -7.42
CA GLU A 11 -21.72 -12.73 -8.64
C GLU A 11 -20.27 -13.10 -8.98
N PRO A 12 -19.93 -13.20 -10.27
CA PRO A 12 -18.57 -13.47 -10.70
C PRO A 12 -17.65 -12.29 -10.35
N LEU A 13 -16.54 -12.56 -9.67
CA LEU A 13 -15.53 -11.55 -9.31
C LEU A 13 -14.79 -10.96 -10.52
N MET A 14 -14.77 -11.68 -11.65
CA MET A 14 -14.15 -11.27 -12.90
C MET A 14 -15.26 -10.98 -13.92
N THR A 15 -15.39 -9.73 -14.35
CA THR A 15 -16.51 -9.25 -15.19
C THR A 15 -16.16 -9.09 -16.68
N GLY A 16 -14.93 -9.44 -17.09
CA GLY A 16 -14.47 -9.32 -18.48
C GLY A 16 -14.87 -10.48 -19.40
N LYS A 17 -14.86 -10.25 -20.72
CA LYS A 17 -15.06 -11.29 -21.74
C LYS A 17 -13.74 -12.03 -22.03
N ASP A 18 -13.83 -13.34 -22.25
CA ASP A 18 -12.74 -14.22 -22.67
C ASP A 18 -11.47 -14.09 -21.81
N ILE A 19 -11.64 -14.20 -20.48
CA ILE A 19 -10.54 -14.18 -19.52
C ILE A 19 -9.83 -15.54 -19.53
N THR A 20 -8.62 -15.58 -20.08
CA THR A 20 -7.73 -16.76 -20.04
C THR A 20 -6.51 -16.47 -19.15
N TYR A 21 -5.82 -17.51 -18.69
CA TYR A 21 -4.60 -17.33 -17.90
C TYR A 21 -3.51 -16.52 -18.61
N ALA A 22 -3.38 -16.72 -19.94
CA ALA A 22 -2.46 -15.94 -20.76
C ALA A 22 -2.85 -14.45 -20.75
N LYS A 23 -4.13 -14.13 -20.99
CA LYS A 23 -4.63 -12.75 -20.97
C LYS A 23 -4.40 -12.04 -19.63
N ILE A 24 -4.65 -12.72 -18.50
CA ILE A 24 -4.38 -12.16 -17.16
C ILE A 24 -2.90 -11.82 -17.02
N THR A 25 -2.02 -12.70 -17.49
CA THR A 25 -0.57 -12.51 -17.41
C THR A 25 -0.14 -11.30 -18.24
N ASP A 26 -0.59 -11.23 -19.50
CA ASP A 26 -0.29 -10.13 -20.40
C ASP A 26 -0.80 -8.79 -19.85
N ASP A 27 -2.03 -8.75 -19.32
CA ASP A 27 -2.64 -7.54 -18.76
C ASP A 27 -1.87 -7.00 -17.53
N ILE A 28 -1.35 -7.89 -16.67
CA ILE A 28 -0.58 -7.52 -15.47
C ILE A 28 0.85 -7.08 -15.84
N LEU A 29 1.46 -7.73 -16.83
CA LEU A 29 2.83 -7.41 -17.27
C LEU A 29 2.89 -6.15 -18.11
N LEU A 30 1.81 -5.79 -18.82
CA LEU A 30 1.74 -4.61 -19.67
C LEU A 30 2.25 -3.31 -18.99
N PRO A 31 1.83 -2.92 -17.78
CA PRO A 31 2.38 -1.73 -17.11
C PRO A 31 3.84 -1.88 -16.64
N VAL A 32 4.36 -3.11 -16.52
CA VAL A 32 5.73 -3.39 -16.06
C VAL A 32 6.73 -3.38 -17.23
N GLU A 33 6.34 -3.93 -18.37
CA GLU A 33 7.18 -4.05 -19.56
C GLU A 33 7.24 -2.75 -20.37
N ASN A 34 6.18 -1.94 -20.30
CA ASN A 34 6.13 -0.67 -21.02
C ASN A 34 6.88 0.46 -20.31
N LYS A 35 7.31 1.45 -21.09
CA LYS A 35 7.95 2.64 -20.54
C LYS A 35 6.96 3.41 -19.65
N PRO A 36 7.42 3.97 -18.51
CA PRO A 36 6.57 4.77 -17.65
C PRO A 36 6.00 5.98 -18.38
N ASN A 37 4.71 6.24 -18.17
CA ASN A 37 4.03 7.38 -18.77
C ASN A 37 4.38 8.70 -18.04
N LYS A 38 3.92 9.83 -18.59
CA LYS A 38 4.16 11.16 -17.98
C LYS A 38 3.58 11.27 -16.57
N ALA A 39 2.43 10.66 -16.29
CA ALA A 39 1.81 10.70 -14.97
C ALA A 39 2.65 9.98 -13.91
N TRP A 40 3.26 8.84 -14.28
CA TRP A 40 4.20 8.12 -13.42
C TRP A 40 5.41 8.98 -13.07
N TRP A 41 6.00 9.68 -14.05
CA TRP A 41 7.13 10.58 -13.81
C TRP A 41 6.77 11.78 -12.95
N ILE A 42 5.56 12.34 -13.10
CA ILE A 42 5.07 13.41 -12.23
C ILE A 42 4.94 12.90 -10.79
N GLY A 43 4.28 11.76 -10.58
CA GLY A 43 4.12 11.15 -9.26
C GLY A 43 5.46 10.80 -8.61
N PHE A 44 6.38 10.22 -9.38
CA PHE A 44 7.74 9.90 -8.92
C PHE A 44 8.51 11.16 -8.52
N THR A 45 8.44 12.23 -9.31
CA THR A 45 9.14 13.49 -9.01
C THR A 45 8.61 14.11 -7.72
N VAL A 46 7.29 14.15 -7.53
CA VAL A 46 6.67 14.67 -6.30
C VAL A 46 7.08 13.82 -5.08
N ALA A 47 7.08 12.50 -5.22
CA ALA A 47 7.51 11.59 -4.15
C ALA A 47 8.99 11.81 -3.78
N VAL A 48 9.88 11.97 -4.77
CA VAL A 48 11.30 12.25 -4.53
C VAL A 48 11.50 13.61 -3.85
N LEU A 49 10.76 14.65 -4.25
CA LEU A 49 10.82 15.95 -3.57
C LEU A 49 10.38 15.85 -2.10
N GLY A 50 9.31 15.10 -1.82
CA GLY A 50 8.87 14.81 -0.45
C GLY A 50 9.93 14.04 0.35
N ALA A 51 10.55 13.02 -0.23
CA ALA A 51 11.62 12.25 0.40
C ALA A 51 12.87 13.11 0.69
N LEU A 52 13.25 14.01 -0.24
CA LEU A 52 14.34 14.95 -0.03
C LEU A 52 14.04 15.93 1.11
N LEU A 53 12.82 16.45 1.17
CA LEU A 53 12.38 17.30 2.29
C LEU A 53 12.47 16.56 3.63
N TRP A 54 12.09 15.28 3.65
CA TRP A 54 12.20 14.44 4.84
C TRP A 54 13.67 14.25 5.26
N VAL A 55 14.55 13.91 4.32
CA VAL A 55 16.00 13.75 4.59
C VAL A 55 16.61 15.04 5.13
N VAL A 56 16.27 16.20 4.55
CA VAL A 56 16.74 17.51 5.04
C VAL A 56 16.23 17.80 6.45
N SER A 57 14.94 17.57 6.70
CA SER A 57 14.33 17.79 8.02
C SER A 57 14.91 16.90 9.12
N VAL A 58 15.16 15.63 8.81
CA VAL A 58 15.80 14.67 9.73
C VAL A 58 17.25 15.06 9.99
N SER A 59 18.01 15.40 8.93
CA SER A 59 19.40 15.85 9.07
C SER A 59 19.52 17.12 9.92
N TYR A 60 18.61 18.07 9.71
CA TYR A 60 18.51 19.27 10.54
C TYR A 60 18.25 18.92 12.00
N THR A 61 17.31 18.01 12.27
CA THR A 61 17.02 17.54 13.63
C THR A 61 18.25 16.93 14.30
N PHE A 62 19.03 16.11 13.59
CA PHE A 62 20.27 15.54 14.14
C PHE A 62 21.31 16.61 14.46
N TRP A 63 21.36 17.70 13.69
CA TRP A 63 22.31 18.79 13.90
C TRP A 63 21.90 19.73 15.04
N THR A 64 20.63 20.14 15.10
CA THR A 64 20.13 21.13 16.08
C THR A 64 19.54 20.51 17.34
N GLY A 65 19.22 19.22 17.30
CA GLY A 65 18.50 18.50 18.35
C GLY A 65 16.98 18.65 18.29
N ILE A 66 16.29 17.87 19.14
CA ILE A 66 14.82 17.74 19.22
C ILE A 66 14.14 19.06 19.64
N GLY A 67 14.87 20.01 20.24
CA GLY A 67 14.32 21.31 20.64
C GLY A 67 13.72 22.12 19.48
N ALA A 68 14.11 21.81 18.24
CA ALA A 68 13.55 22.44 17.04
C ALA A 68 12.11 21.99 16.71
N TRP A 69 11.60 20.93 17.35
CA TRP A 69 10.29 20.33 17.02
C TRP A 69 9.09 21.07 17.61
N GLY A 70 9.32 22.09 18.45
CA GLY A 70 8.24 22.81 19.14
C GLY A 70 7.58 22.02 20.27
N LEU A 71 8.25 20.98 20.77
CA LEU A 71 7.85 20.26 21.98
C LEU A 71 8.07 21.15 23.21
N ASN A 72 7.29 20.92 24.27
CA ASN A 72 7.41 21.63 25.54
C ASN A 72 7.68 20.63 26.68
N LYS A 73 8.17 21.11 27.82
CA LYS A 73 8.46 20.27 29.00
C LYS A 73 7.24 19.49 29.52
N THR A 74 6.02 19.97 29.26
CA THR A 74 4.77 19.31 29.67
C THR A 74 4.28 18.31 28.62
N VAL A 75 4.55 18.57 27.34
CA VAL A 75 4.07 17.75 26.21
C VAL A 75 5.29 17.34 25.40
N GLY A 76 5.87 16.21 25.80
CA GLY A 76 7.08 15.64 25.19
C GLY A 76 6.81 14.83 23.93
N TRP A 77 5.56 14.47 23.65
CA TRP A 77 5.12 13.77 22.44
C TRP A 77 3.94 14.50 21.81
N ALA A 78 4.01 14.70 20.51
CA ALA A 78 2.97 15.37 19.72
C ALA A 78 2.93 14.75 18.32
N TRP A 79 3.47 15.44 17.32
CA TRP A 79 3.47 14.97 15.92
C TRP A 79 4.28 13.70 15.71
N ASP A 80 5.42 13.59 16.40
CA ASP A 80 6.30 12.42 16.35
C ASP A 80 5.57 11.10 16.61
N ILE A 81 4.82 11.01 17.72
CA ILE A 81 4.05 9.80 18.03
C ILE A 81 2.73 9.71 17.25
N THR A 82 2.09 10.85 16.97
CA THR A 82 0.81 10.86 16.26
C THR A 82 0.99 10.31 14.84
N ASP A 83 2.03 10.77 14.14
CA ASP A 83 2.36 10.29 12.80
C ASP A 83 2.85 8.83 12.84
N PHE A 84 3.66 8.46 13.83
CA PHE A 84 4.10 7.08 14.01
C PHE A 84 2.93 6.10 14.16
N VAL A 85 2.00 6.37 15.07
CA VAL A 85 0.83 5.50 15.30
C VAL A 85 -0.12 5.52 14.09
N TRP A 86 -0.25 6.66 13.41
CA TRP A 86 -1.05 6.77 12.20
C TRP A 86 -0.52 5.85 11.08
N TRP A 87 0.79 5.89 10.81
CA TRP A 87 1.46 5.04 9.82
C TRP A 87 1.40 3.55 10.20
N VAL A 88 1.63 3.22 11.46
CA VAL A 88 1.43 1.85 11.98
C VAL A 88 0.00 1.38 11.75
N GLY A 89 -1.00 2.24 11.96
CA GLY A 89 -2.41 1.94 11.69
C GLY A 89 -2.69 1.58 10.23
N ILE A 90 -2.10 2.31 9.28
CA ILE A 90 -2.20 2.01 7.84
C ILE A 90 -1.60 0.63 7.54
N GLY A 91 -0.46 0.29 8.15
CA GLY A 91 0.18 -1.01 7.99
C GLY A 91 -0.71 -2.21 8.36
N HIS A 92 -1.56 -2.06 9.38
CA HIS A 92 -2.47 -3.14 9.85
C HIS A 92 -3.56 -3.48 8.84
N ALA A 93 -4.01 -2.52 8.02
CA ALA A 93 -5.01 -2.79 7.00
C ALA A 93 -4.51 -3.81 5.97
N GLY A 94 -3.22 -3.73 5.59
CA GLY A 94 -2.64 -4.65 4.62
C GLY A 94 -2.45 -6.07 5.15
N THR A 95 -2.03 -6.23 6.42
CA THR A 95 -1.91 -7.55 7.06
C THR A 95 -3.28 -8.21 7.29
N LEU A 96 -4.32 -7.42 7.55
CA LEU A 96 -5.70 -7.94 7.62
C LEU A 96 -6.14 -8.49 6.25
N ILE A 97 -5.92 -7.74 5.17
CA ILE A 97 -6.28 -8.17 3.82
C ILE A 97 -5.52 -9.43 3.40
N SER A 98 -4.24 -9.54 3.74
CA SER A 98 -3.41 -10.67 3.31
C SER A 98 -3.57 -11.93 4.15
N ALA A 99 -3.64 -11.80 5.48
CA ALA A 99 -3.69 -12.93 6.39
C ALA A 99 -5.12 -13.28 6.84
N VAL A 100 -5.89 -12.30 7.31
CA VAL A 100 -7.21 -12.56 7.90
C VAL A 100 -8.22 -13.00 6.83
N LEU A 101 -8.29 -12.30 5.70
CA LEU A 101 -9.18 -12.70 4.60
C LEU A 101 -8.79 -14.06 3.99
N LEU A 102 -7.51 -14.43 4.05
CA LEU A 102 -7.05 -15.76 3.64
C LEU A 102 -7.61 -16.85 4.57
N ILE A 103 -7.55 -16.64 5.89
CA ILE A 103 -8.10 -17.58 6.89
C ILE A 103 -9.61 -17.76 6.69
N PHE A 104 -10.35 -16.68 6.43
CA PHE A 104 -11.78 -16.72 6.13
C PHE A 104 -12.10 -17.17 4.69
N ARG A 105 -11.10 -17.63 3.94
CA ARG A 105 -11.23 -18.14 2.56
C ARG A 105 -11.97 -17.19 1.64
N GLN A 106 -11.74 -15.89 1.80
CA GLN A 106 -12.35 -14.84 0.98
C GLN A 106 -11.58 -14.71 -0.33
N ASN A 107 -12.18 -15.16 -1.44
CA ASN A 107 -11.52 -15.20 -2.75
C ASN A 107 -11.37 -13.83 -3.42
N TRP A 108 -12.17 -12.82 -3.03
CA TRP A 108 -12.09 -11.46 -3.57
C TRP A 108 -10.79 -10.73 -3.22
N ARG A 109 -10.07 -11.17 -2.17
CA ARG A 109 -8.78 -10.58 -1.80
C ARG A 109 -7.71 -10.73 -2.88
N ASN A 110 -7.84 -11.70 -3.79
CA ASN A 110 -6.79 -12.08 -4.74
C ASN A 110 -6.38 -10.92 -5.67
N SER A 111 -7.29 -10.00 -6.00
CA SER A 111 -7.00 -8.84 -6.86
C SER A 111 -6.27 -7.69 -6.13
N ILE A 112 -6.29 -7.67 -4.80
CA ILE A 112 -5.76 -6.58 -3.98
C ILE A 112 -4.62 -6.99 -3.05
N ASN A 113 -4.39 -8.30 -2.86
CA ASN A 113 -3.45 -8.80 -1.86
C ASN A 113 -2.04 -8.22 -2.05
N ARG A 114 -1.55 -8.18 -3.28
CA ARG A 114 -0.18 -7.75 -3.57
C ARG A 114 0.04 -6.26 -3.33
N SER A 115 -0.95 -5.41 -3.66
CA SER A 115 -0.88 -3.98 -3.38
C SER A 115 -1.04 -3.70 -1.89
N ALA A 116 -1.87 -4.47 -1.18
CA ALA A 116 -2.02 -4.39 0.27
C ALA A 116 -0.73 -4.80 1.02
N GLU A 117 -0.03 -5.84 0.57
CA GLU A 117 1.29 -6.22 1.10
C GLU A 117 2.33 -5.10 0.90
N ALA A 118 2.41 -4.53 -0.30
CA ALA A 118 3.33 -3.43 -0.59
C ALA A 118 3.02 -2.20 0.27
N MET A 119 1.74 -1.87 0.47
CA MET A 119 1.30 -0.79 1.34
C MET A 119 1.81 -0.97 2.77
N THR A 120 1.71 -2.18 3.35
CA THR A 120 2.23 -2.44 4.70
C THR A 120 3.74 -2.23 4.79
N ILE A 121 4.51 -2.70 3.81
CA ILE A 121 5.98 -2.59 3.82
C ILE A 121 6.46 -1.15 3.68
N PHE A 122 5.72 -0.29 2.96
CA PHE A 122 6.10 1.12 2.80
C PHE A 122 5.51 2.04 3.87
N ALA A 123 4.49 1.60 4.61
CA ALA A 123 3.85 2.37 5.67
C ALA A 123 4.55 2.24 7.03
N VAL A 124 5.32 1.17 7.26
CA VAL A 124 6.03 0.88 8.53
C VAL A 124 7.53 0.85 8.28
#